data_AF-A0ABD3F492-F1
#
_entry.id   AF-A0ABD3F492-F1
#
_cell.length_a   1.000
_cell.length_b   1.000
_cell.length_c   1.000
_cell.angle_alpha   90.00
_cell.angle_beta   90.00
_cell.angle_gamma   90.00
#
_symmetry.space_group_name_H-M   'P 1'
#
loop_
_entity.id
_entity.type
_entity.pdbx_description
1 polymer ?
#
loop_
_entity_poly.entity_id
_entity_poly.type
_entity_poly.pdbx_seq_one_letter_code
_entity_poly.pdbx_strand_id
1 'polypeptide(L)'
;MPKQAARDADVLKKLGFVWDHYWAKWNSRIFPALEMFKLVNDHANIPAAFVVPCAKPWPEKLHGLQIGGIINNIRQRCNYFNQIARNVDRLTALGFEFPIAQKRWDQRVEPLLAMFGELHGHRNVPIDFVVPSEAPWKEMDWSIQLGKLKRKEK
;
A
#
# COMPACT_ATOMS: atom_id res chain seq x y z
N MET A 1 1.79 -30.14 30.85
CA MET A 1 2.74 -29.59 29.86
C MET A 1 2.00 -28.70 28.85
N PRO A 2 1.92 -27.36 29.01
CA PRO A 2 1.43 -26.49 27.96
C PRO A 2 2.57 -25.57 27.48
N LYS A 3 3.28 -25.96 26.41
CA LYS A 3 4.33 -25.12 25.78
C LYS A 3 4.16 -25.01 24.27
N GLN A 4 2.91 -25.01 23.79
CA GLN A 4 2.61 -24.77 22.37
C GLN A 4 2.20 -23.31 22.10
N ALA A 5 1.43 -22.68 22.99
CA ALA A 5 0.90 -21.32 22.76
C ALA A 5 1.96 -20.19 22.81
N ALA A 6 3.10 -20.41 23.47
CA ALA A 6 4.17 -19.40 23.57
C ALA A 6 5.09 -19.35 22.34
N ARG A 7 5.07 -20.38 21.47
CA ARG A 7 5.90 -20.42 20.26
C ARG A 7 5.31 -19.60 19.11
N ASP A 8 3.99 -19.41 19.08
CA ASP A 8 3.32 -18.69 18.00
C ASP A 8 3.48 -17.16 18.11
N ALA A 9 3.67 -16.63 19.32
CA ALA A 9 3.90 -15.20 19.54
C ALA A 9 5.25 -14.71 18.99
N ASP A 10 6.29 -15.55 19.05
CA ASP A 10 7.63 -15.22 18.53
C ASP A 10 7.69 -15.31 16.99
N VAL A 11 6.88 -16.20 16.40
CA VAL A 11 6.73 -16.29 14.93
C VAL A 11 6.03 -15.04 14.36
N LEU A 12 5.17 -14.37 15.13
CA LEU A 12 4.52 -13.12 14.71
C LEU A 12 5.40 -11.88 14.87
N LYS A 13 6.37 -11.86 15.79
CA LYS A 13 7.47 -10.85 15.75
C LYS A 13 8.33 -11.00 14.50
N LYS A 14 8.42 -12.21 13.94
CA LYS A 14 9.03 -12.50 12.63
C LYS A 14 8.27 -11.89 11.44
N LEU A 15 7.06 -11.36 11.63
CA LEU A 15 6.38 -10.55 10.61
C LEU A 15 7.01 -9.16 10.44
N GLY A 16 7.84 -8.69 11.39
CA GLY A 16 8.73 -7.53 11.23
C GLY A 16 9.57 -7.59 9.93
N PHE A 17 10.06 -8.78 9.61
CA PHE A 17 10.94 -9.04 8.47
C PHE A 17 10.23 -8.99 7.10
N VAL A 18 8.91 -9.24 7.09
CA VAL A 18 8.12 -9.24 5.85
C VAL A 18 7.76 -7.82 5.44
N TRP A 19 7.62 -6.89 6.39
CA TRP A 19 7.39 -5.46 6.12
C TRP A 19 8.55 -4.85 5.35
N ASP A 20 9.79 -5.15 5.77
CA ASP A 20 10.99 -4.64 5.12
C ASP A 20 11.08 -5.14 3.68
N HIS A 21 10.78 -6.40 3.40
CA HIS A 21 10.85 -6.92 2.04
C HIS A 21 9.81 -6.28 1.10
N TYR A 22 8.55 -6.10 1.54
CA TYR A 22 7.54 -5.41 0.73
C TYR A 22 7.87 -3.93 0.54
N TRP A 23 8.36 -3.25 1.57
CA TRP A 23 8.75 -1.84 1.51
C TRP A 23 10.00 -1.64 0.63
N ALA A 24 11.02 -2.49 0.79
CA ALA A 24 12.22 -2.48 -0.03
C ALA A 24 11.88 -2.74 -1.50
N LYS A 25 11.08 -3.76 -1.81
CA LYS A 25 10.65 -4.04 -3.19
C LYS A 25 9.80 -2.90 -3.77
N TRP A 26 8.92 -2.32 -2.95
CA TRP A 26 8.11 -1.18 -3.34
C TRP A 26 8.97 0.02 -3.74
N ASN A 27 9.88 0.45 -2.86
CA ASN A 27 10.72 1.63 -3.09
C ASN A 27 11.80 1.42 -4.14
N SER A 28 12.39 0.21 -4.22
CA SER A 28 13.50 -0.05 -5.15
C SER A 28 13.05 -0.36 -6.58
N ARG A 29 11.89 -1.02 -6.72
CA ARG A 29 11.43 -1.55 -8.02
C ARG A 29 10.04 -1.07 -8.43
N ILE A 30 9.02 -1.25 -7.58
CA ILE A 30 7.62 -1.02 -7.99
C ILE A 30 7.37 0.47 -8.22
N PHE A 31 7.63 1.32 -7.23
CA PHE A 31 7.37 2.76 -7.32
C PHE A 31 8.18 3.43 -8.45
N PRO A 32 9.50 3.17 -8.59
CA PRO A 32 10.25 3.71 -9.73
C PRO A 32 9.76 3.21 -11.09
N ALA A 33 9.21 1.99 -11.17
CA ALA A 33 8.60 1.50 -12.40
C ALA A 33 7.28 2.24 -12.73
N LEU A 34 6.50 2.68 -11.74
CA LEU A 34 5.33 3.51 -11.96
C LEU A 34 5.71 4.91 -12.47
N GLU A 35 6.73 5.53 -11.87
CA GLU A 35 7.28 6.81 -12.33
C GLU A 35 7.76 6.72 -13.78
N MET A 36 8.58 5.72 -14.10
CA MET A 36 9.08 5.49 -15.45
C MET A 36 7.96 5.17 -16.43
N PHE A 37 6.94 4.39 -16.02
CA PHE A 37 5.81 4.09 -16.89
C PHE A 37 5.04 5.36 -17.28
N LYS A 38 4.75 6.23 -16.29
CA LYS A 38 4.08 7.51 -16.54
C LYS A 38 4.94 8.43 -17.41
N LEU A 39 6.26 8.45 -17.20
CA LEU A 39 7.19 9.22 -18.03
C LEU A 39 7.20 8.76 -19.51
N VAL A 40 7.18 7.44 -19.74
CA VAL A 40 7.32 6.85 -21.08
C VAL A 40 6.00 6.87 -21.87
N ASN A 41 4.87 6.65 -21.20
CA ASN A 41 3.58 6.46 -21.86
C ASN A 41 2.61 7.64 -21.68
N ASP A 42 2.96 8.60 -20.82
CA ASP A 42 2.12 9.74 -20.42
C ASP A 42 0.73 9.35 -19.87
N HIS A 43 0.57 8.12 -19.38
CA HIS A 43 -0.65 7.68 -18.71
C HIS A 43 -0.37 6.69 -17.58
N ALA A 44 -1.35 6.52 -16.69
CA ALA A 44 -1.28 5.62 -15.53
C ALA A 44 -2.00 4.27 -15.75
N ASN A 45 -2.39 3.98 -17.00
CA ASN A 45 -3.03 2.71 -17.34
C ASN A 45 -1.99 1.65 -17.74
N ILE A 46 -1.57 0.82 -16.78
CA ILE A 46 -0.62 -0.27 -17.03
C ILE A 46 -1.38 -1.55 -17.42
N PRO A 47 -1.13 -2.12 -18.62
CA PRO A 47 -1.72 -3.40 -19.01
C PRO A 47 -1.32 -4.53 -18.05
N ALA A 48 -2.23 -5.46 -17.75
CA ALA A 48 -1.97 -6.53 -16.79
C ALA A 48 -0.80 -7.46 -17.19
N ALA A 49 -0.53 -7.60 -18.49
CA ALA A 49 0.59 -8.38 -19.01
C ALA A 49 1.88 -7.55 -19.21
N PHE A 50 1.88 -6.27 -18.84
CA PHE A 50 3.03 -5.39 -19.09
C PHE A 50 4.25 -5.82 -18.27
N VAL A 51 5.35 -6.02 -18.97
CA VAL A 51 6.67 -6.32 -18.43
C VAL A 51 7.60 -5.19 -18.82
N VAL A 52 8.37 -4.69 -17.86
CA VAL A 52 9.35 -3.63 -18.11
C VAL A 52 10.36 -4.10 -19.17
N PRO A 53 10.49 -3.41 -20.31
CA PRO A 53 11.44 -3.75 -21.36
C PRO A 53 12.88 -3.71 -20.87
N CYS A 54 13.73 -4.60 -21.42
CA CYS A 54 15.17 -4.60 -21.17
C CYS A 54 15.91 -3.59 -22.07
N ALA A 55 15.40 -2.37 -22.16
CA ALA A 55 15.91 -1.35 -23.07
C ALA A 55 15.73 0.05 -22.49
N LYS A 56 16.51 1.01 -23.00
CA LYS A 56 16.31 2.44 -22.69
C LYS A 56 14.87 2.85 -23.05
N PRO A 57 14.22 3.75 -22.29
CA PRO A 57 14.77 4.52 -21.16
C PRO A 57 14.69 3.81 -19.80
N TRP A 58 14.31 2.53 -19.74
CA TRP A 58 14.12 1.82 -18.48
C TRP A 58 15.47 1.51 -17.80
N PRO A 59 15.63 1.83 -16.50
CA PRO A 59 16.79 1.40 -15.73
C PRO A 59 16.93 -0.12 -15.66
N GLU A 60 18.15 -0.63 -15.71
CA GLU A 60 18.45 -2.07 -15.69
C GLU A 60 17.84 -2.80 -14.50
N LYS A 61 17.83 -2.16 -13.32
CA LYS A 61 17.18 -2.69 -12.11
C LYS A 61 15.68 -2.96 -12.28
N LEU A 62 15.03 -2.36 -13.27
CA LEU A 62 13.60 -2.54 -13.54
C LEU A 62 13.33 -3.55 -14.65
N HIS A 63 14.33 -3.90 -15.45
CA HIS A 63 14.21 -4.84 -16.57
C HIS A 63 13.55 -6.16 -16.15
N GLY A 64 12.63 -6.65 -16.98
CA GLY A 64 11.90 -7.89 -16.74
C GLY A 64 10.87 -7.83 -15.60
N LEU A 65 10.68 -6.68 -14.94
CA LEU A 65 9.68 -6.55 -13.88
C LEU A 65 8.27 -6.65 -14.48
N GLN A 66 7.51 -7.66 -14.07
CA GLN A 66 6.10 -7.84 -14.44
C GLN A 66 5.19 -6.87 -13.67
N ILE A 67 5.42 -5.57 -13.84
CA ILE A 67 4.70 -4.51 -13.10
C ILE A 67 3.21 -4.52 -13.42
N GLY A 68 2.80 -4.93 -14.62
CA GLY A 68 1.40 -5.13 -14.99
C GLY A 68 0.69 -6.14 -14.08
N GLY A 69 1.32 -7.30 -13.84
CA GLY A 69 0.76 -8.33 -12.97
C GLY A 69 0.71 -7.88 -11.51
N ILE A 70 1.73 -7.15 -11.06
CA ILE A 70 1.77 -6.57 -9.70
C ILE A 70 0.62 -5.58 -9.53
N ILE A 71 0.42 -4.66 -10.48
CA ILE A 71 -0.62 -3.64 -10.44
C ILE A 71 -2.01 -4.25 -10.54
N ASN A 72 -2.18 -5.27 -11.38
CA ASN A 72 -3.42 -6.03 -11.42
C ASN A 72 -3.73 -6.70 -10.07
N ASN A 73 -2.73 -7.28 -9.41
CA ASN A 73 -2.90 -7.84 -8.07
C ASN A 73 -3.21 -6.78 -7.02
N ILE A 74 -2.66 -5.57 -7.10
CA ILE A 74 -3.03 -4.45 -6.23
C ILE A 74 -4.50 -4.09 -6.45
N ARG A 75 -4.93 -3.92 -7.70
CA ARG A 75 -6.32 -3.56 -8.06
C ARG A 75 -7.35 -4.61 -7.66
N GLN A 76 -7.00 -5.89 -7.77
CA GLN A 76 -7.93 -7.00 -7.53
C GLN A 76 -7.89 -7.53 -6.08
N ARG A 77 -6.70 -7.58 -5.48
CA ARG A 77 -6.48 -8.24 -4.19
C ARG A 77 -6.08 -7.28 -3.07
N CYS A 78 -5.91 -5.99 -3.37
CA CYS A 78 -5.41 -4.98 -2.43
C CYS A 78 -4.06 -5.37 -1.79
N ASN A 79 -3.20 -6.04 -2.57
CA ASN A 79 -1.81 -6.27 -2.18
C ASN A 79 -1.11 -4.92 -1.96
N TYR A 80 -0.03 -4.90 -1.19
CA TYR A 80 0.71 -3.67 -0.88
C TYR A 80 -0.14 -2.56 -0.22
N PHE A 81 -1.23 -2.91 0.47
CA PHE A 81 -2.14 -1.94 1.09
C PHE A 81 -1.41 -0.85 1.88
N ASN A 82 -0.46 -1.20 2.76
CA ASN A 82 0.28 -0.21 3.55
C ASN A 82 1.12 0.71 2.67
N GLN A 83 1.77 0.20 1.62
CA GLN A 83 2.56 0.99 0.69
C GLN A 83 1.69 1.98 -0.09
N ILE A 84 0.52 1.53 -0.56
CA ILE A 84 -0.46 2.39 -1.23
C ILE A 84 -0.97 3.45 -0.27
N ALA A 85 -1.45 3.05 0.91
CA ALA A 85 -2.06 3.91 1.90
C ALA A 85 -1.09 4.98 2.44
N ARG A 86 0.22 4.70 2.45
CA ARG A 86 1.26 5.67 2.86
C ARG A 86 1.73 6.59 1.72
N ASN A 87 1.45 6.24 0.46
CA ASN A 87 1.94 6.97 -0.71
C ASN A 87 0.79 7.46 -1.62
N VAL A 88 -0.42 7.66 -1.09
CA VAL A 88 -1.59 8.05 -1.90
C VAL A 88 -1.29 9.31 -2.69
N ASP A 89 -0.74 10.35 -2.06
CA ASP A 89 -0.35 11.60 -2.75
C ASP A 89 0.58 11.38 -3.93
N ARG A 90 1.64 10.60 -3.73
CA ARG A 90 2.64 10.37 -4.77
C ARG A 90 2.06 9.55 -5.91
N LEU A 91 1.14 8.62 -5.62
CA LEU A 91 0.45 7.82 -6.62
C LEU A 91 -0.56 8.68 -7.40
N THR A 92 -1.36 9.50 -6.71
CA THR A 92 -2.31 10.42 -7.32
C THR A 92 -1.61 11.46 -8.19
N ALA A 93 -0.46 11.98 -7.77
CA ALA A 93 0.37 12.89 -8.59
C ALA A 93 0.86 12.24 -9.89
N LEU A 94 1.09 10.93 -9.88
CA LEU A 94 1.41 10.14 -11.07
C LEU A 94 0.18 9.69 -11.88
N GLY A 95 -1.03 10.03 -11.42
CA GLY A 95 -2.31 9.63 -12.03
C GLY A 95 -2.76 8.21 -11.67
N PHE A 96 -2.11 7.54 -10.72
CA PHE A 96 -2.52 6.22 -10.25
C PHE A 96 -3.50 6.32 -9.09
N GLU A 97 -4.68 5.72 -9.26
CA GLU A 97 -5.65 5.54 -8.19
C GLU A 97 -5.89 4.06 -7.89
N PHE A 98 -5.98 3.73 -6.61
CA PHE A 98 -6.19 2.37 -6.12
C PHE A 98 -7.31 2.35 -5.08
N PRO A 99 -8.58 2.42 -5.51
CA PRO A 99 -9.70 2.32 -4.58
C PRO A 99 -9.70 0.95 -3.88
N ILE A 100 -9.96 0.97 -2.58
CA ILE A 100 -9.84 -0.20 -1.71
C ILE A 100 -11.13 -1.00 -1.76
N ALA A 101 -11.03 -2.29 -2.09
CA ALA A 101 -12.19 -3.19 -2.09
C ALA A 101 -12.88 -3.24 -0.72
N GLN A 102 -14.21 -3.31 -0.70
CA GLN A 102 -15.03 -3.32 0.52
C GLN A 102 -14.49 -4.26 1.61
N LYS A 103 -14.22 -5.52 1.26
CA LYS A 103 -13.69 -6.51 2.21
C LYS A 103 -12.37 -6.05 2.86
N ARG A 104 -11.49 -5.40 2.10
CA ARG A 104 -10.22 -4.90 2.64
C ARG A 104 -10.41 -3.60 3.43
N TRP A 105 -11.35 -2.76 3.01
CA TRP A 105 -11.75 -1.56 3.74
C TRP A 105 -12.21 -1.90 5.15
N ASP A 106 -13.14 -2.85 5.27
CA ASP A 106 -13.69 -3.28 6.56
C ASP A 106 -12.60 -3.87 7.49
N GLN A 107 -11.61 -4.55 6.90
CA GLN A 107 -10.52 -5.17 7.65
C GLN A 107 -9.42 -4.20 8.08
N ARG A 108 -9.17 -3.13 7.31
CA ARG A 108 -7.96 -2.29 7.48
C ARG A 108 -8.23 -0.82 7.69
N VAL A 109 -9.28 -0.28 7.11
CA VAL A 109 -9.60 1.15 7.17
C VAL A 109 -10.65 1.42 8.24
N GLU A 110 -11.69 0.59 8.30
CA GLU A 110 -12.77 0.77 9.29
C GLU A 110 -12.27 0.80 10.75
N PRO A 111 -11.31 -0.05 11.19
CA PRO A 111 -10.76 0.05 12.54
C PRO A 111 -10.00 1.36 12.79
N LEU A 112 -9.38 1.94 11.75
CA LEU A 112 -8.69 3.23 11.86
C LEU A 112 -9.68 4.39 11.96
N LEU A 113 -10.79 4.31 11.21
CA LEU A 113 -11.89 5.28 11.33
C LEU A 113 -12.59 5.20 12.68
N ALA A 114 -12.75 4.00 13.23
CA ALA A 114 -13.28 3.79 14.57
C ALA A 114 -12.37 4.44 15.62
N MET A 115 -11.06 4.17 15.56
CA MET A 115 -10.07 4.78 16.46
C MET A 115 -10.05 6.31 16.35
N PHE A 116 -10.09 6.85 15.13
CA PHE A 116 -10.20 8.30 14.93
C PHE A 116 -11.49 8.85 15.56
N GLY A 117 -12.61 8.16 15.39
CA GLY A 117 -13.89 8.54 15.98
C GLY A 117 -13.89 8.52 17.51
N GLU A 118 -13.21 7.56 18.13
CA GLU A 118 -13.05 7.52 19.59
C GLU A 118 -12.19 8.68 20.11
N LEU A 119 -11.14 9.05 19.37
CA LEU A 119 -10.23 10.15 19.76
C LEU A 119 -10.82 11.55 19.53
N HIS A 120 -11.58 11.73 18.45
CA HIS A 120 -12.07 13.05 18.03
C HIS A 120 -13.58 13.25 18.22
N GLY A 121 -14.32 12.21 18.62
CA GLY A 121 -15.77 12.24 18.77
C GLY A 121 -16.57 12.23 17.47
N HIS A 122 -15.91 12.18 16.30
CA HIS A 122 -16.54 12.13 14.98
C HIS A 122 -15.69 11.38 13.97
N ARG A 123 -16.29 10.90 12.88
CA ARG A 123 -15.59 10.19 11.79
C ARG A 123 -15.28 11.04 10.56
N ASN A 124 -15.42 12.36 10.67
CA ASN A 124 -15.03 13.31 9.63
C ASN A 124 -13.51 13.47 9.63
N VAL A 125 -12.81 12.54 8.98
CA VAL A 125 -11.34 12.55 8.90
C VAL A 125 -10.89 13.68 7.94
N PRO A 126 -10.02 14.61 8.39
CA PRO A 126 -9.43 15.61 7.51
C PRO A 126 -8.70 14.98 6.33
N ILE A 127 -8.75 15.60 5.15
CA ILE A 127 -8.14 15.06 3.92
C ILE A 127 -6.63 14.87 4.05
N ASP A 128 -5.98 15.72 4.83
CA ASP A 128 -4.55 15.72 5.11
C ASP A 128 -4.17 14.87 6.34
N PHE A 129 -5.14 14.26 7.03
CA PHE A 129 -4.86 13.45 8.20
C PHE A 129 -4.03 12.22 7.83
N VAL A 130 -2.89 12.12 8.50
CA VAL A 130 -1.97 11.01 8.47
C VAL A 130 -1.91 10.39 9.85
N VAL A 131 -2.03 9.05 9.92
CA VAL A 131 -1.97 8.32 11.20
C VAL A 131 -0.62 8.62 11.88
N PRO A 132 -0.63 9.19 13.10
CA PRO A 132 0.58 9.58 13.80
C PRO A 132 1.31 8.35 14.36
N SER A 133 2.61 8.50 14.60
CA SER A 133 3.49 7.42 15.08
C SER A 133 3.46 7.27 16.60
N GLU A 134 2.25 7.26 17.18
CA GLU A 134 2.06 7.23 18.63
C GLU A 134 0.81 6.43 19.02
N ALA A 135 0.74 6.04 20.30
CA ALA A 135 -0.45 5.40 20.84
C ALA A 135 -1.68 6.33 20.72
N PRO A 136 -2.89 5.80 20.47
CA PRO A 136 -3.28 4.38 20.44
C PRO A 136 -3.06 3.67 19.09
N TRP A 137 -2.41 4.33 18.12
CA TRP A 137 -2.22 3.76 16.79
C TRP A 137 -1.15 2.66 16.77
N LYS A 138 -1.43 1.59 16.03
CA LYS A 138 -0.48 0.48 15.85
C LYS A 138 0.63 0.89 14.88
N GLU A 139 1.85 0.43 15.14
CA GLU A 139 3.03 0.75 14.31
C GLU A 139 2.84 0.44 12.82
N MET A 140 2.14 -0.65 12.53
CA MET A 140 1.84 -1.07 11.16
C MET A 140 0.90 -0.11 10.42
N ASP A 141 0.16 0.74 11.13
CA ASP A 141 -0.79 1.69 10.57
C ASP A 141 -0.26 3.12 10.57
N TRP A 142 0.91 3.37 11.17
CA TRP A 142 1.58 4.66 11.12
C TRP A 142 1.83 5.13 9.69
N SER A 143 1.76 6.44 9.51
CA SER A 143 1.94 7.15 8.24
C SER A 143 0.90 6.83 7.16
N ILE A 144 -0.18 6.08 7.48
CA ILE A 144 -1.30 5.89 6.56
C ILE A 144 -2.00 7.23 6.37
N GLN A 145 -2.16 7.65 5.11
CA GLN A 145 -2.88 8.85 4.71
C GLN A 145 -4.40 8.58 4.74
N LEU A 146 -4.93 8.34 5.95
CA LEU A 146 -6.28 7.84 6.19
C LEU A 146 -7.36 8.73 5.55
N GLY A 147 -7.17 10.05 5.58
CA GLY A 147 -8.10 11.02 4.97
C GLY A 147 -8.25 10.88 3.45
N LYS A 148 -7.27 10.25 2.77
CA LYS A 148 -7.19 10.14 1.30
C LYS A 148 -7.64 8.79 0.78
N LEU A 149 -7.93 7.84 1.68
CA LEU A 149 -8.32 6.49 1.30
C LEU A 149 -9.72 6.50 0.69
N LYS A 150 -9.83 6.01 -0.53
CA LYS A 150 -11.10 5.86 -1.24
C LYS A 150 -11.56 4.41 -1.21
N ARG A 151 -12.83 4.17 -0.90
CA ARG A 151 -13.47 2.86 -1.02
C ARG A 151 -13.85 2.61 -2.48
N LYS A 152 -13.71 1.38 -2.95
CA LYS A 152 -14.18 0.98 -4.28
C LYS A 152 -15.69 0.91 -4.27
N GLU A 153 -16.33 1.77 -5.06
CA GLU A 153 -17.77 1.74 -5.30
C GLU A 153 -18.12 0.49 -6.12
N LYS A 154 -19.30 -0.08 -5.84
CA LYS A 154 -19.80 -1.29 -6.51
C LYS A 154 -20.40 -0.96 -7.87
#